data_AF-A0A357BVR8-F1
#
_entry.id   AF-A0A357BVR8-F1
#
_cell.length_a   1.000
_cell.length_b   1.000
_cell.length_c   1.000
_cell.angle_alpha   90.00
_cell.angle_beta   90.00
_cell.angle_gamma   90.00
#
_symmetry.space_group_name_H-M   'P 1'
#
loop_
_entity.id
_entity.type
_entity.pdbx_description
1 polymer ?
#
loop_
_entity_poly.entity_id
_entity_poly.type
_entity_poly.pdbx_seq_one_letter_code
_entity_poly.pdbx_strand_id
1 'polypeptide(L)'
;MLMQMSIVRNNIFHGSKTLGEVYETNQKCRIEVYDLFLKGLTSLFFLSVGKTSVASDFVPCPISSQSLQILDGNERLDQNDIWNALGSNLMKIEDSRLIAQFTRIIVPSKLTPTEKSALFYPSAGIDLMTPILLGLPYCTQFYFFERSQSHIPTSLISELRKIPRLRILDDQHPPHWKQDDRKHFLDFEFNGIRRRLNWVHSDNKEFLMQDVALSFYFHRGDSLGEGGSGQKWDSELLPNLVKMIPNGSYCFYLTDGEPGGIDKKYFEEKFELNMPFITERGRKYYCGKLSAVSK
;
A
#
# COMPACT_ATOMS: atom_id res chain seq x y z
N MET A 1 10.49 43.10 10.40
CA MET A 1 9.21 42.89 9.69
C MET A 1 8.51 41.74 10.40
N LEU A 2 7.53 42.05 11.24
CA LEU A 2 6.81 41.07 12.08
C LEU A 2 5.96 40.17 11.19
N MET A 3 6.25 38.87 11.22
CA MET A 3 5.49 37.82 10.55
C MET A 3 4.10 37.76 11.21
N GLN A 4 3.06 38.21 10.52
CA GLN A 4 1.67 38.05 10.98
C GLN A 4 1.39 36.54 11.11
N MET A 5 1.40 36.03 12.34
CA MET A 5 0.90 34.70 12.63
C MET A 5 -0.60 34.70 12.36
N SER A 6 -1.03 34.02 11.30
CA SER A 6 -2.45 33.87 10.98
C SER A 6 -3.12 33.06 12.09
N ILE A 7 -4.12 33.69 12.71
CA ILE A 7 -4.97 33.07 13.72
C ILE A 7 -6.16 32.45 12.99
N VAL A 8 -6.32 31.14 13.09
CA VAL A 8 -7.47 30.40 12.58
C VAL A 8 -8.50 30.31 13.70
N ARG A 9 -9.71 30.83 13.42
CA ARG A 9 -10.87 30.73 14.30
C ARG A 9 -11.85 29.75 13.66
N ASN A 10 -12.07 28.61 14.30
CA ASN A 10 -13.03 27.60 13.85
C ASN A 10 -13.67 26.97 15.08
N ASN A 11 -14.97 26.68 15.00
CA ASN A 11 -15.72 25.98 16.05
C ASN A 11 -15.12 24.61 16.41
N ILE A 12 -14.35 24.01 15.50
CA ILE A 12 -13.60 22.76 15.73
C ILE A 12 -12.52 22.90 16.82
N PHE A 13 -11.88 24.07 16.96
CA PHE A 13 -10.68 24.23 17.80
C PHE A 13 -10.96 24.78 19.21
N HIS A 14 -12.21 25.12 19.52
CA HIS A 14 -12.61 25.85 20.74
C HIS A 14 -11.67 27.03 21.06
N GLY A 15 -11.73 28.08 20.25
CA GLY A 15 -10.97 29.30 20.45
C GLY A 15 -10.24 29.77 19.19
N SER A 16 -9.29 30.67 19.40
CA SER A 16 -8.39 31.19 18.37
C SER A 16 -7.07 30.42 18.46
N LYS A 17 -6.65 29.77 17.37
CA LYS A 17 -5.39 29.03 17.32
C LYS A 17 -4.47 29.59 16.26
N THR A 18 -3.19 29.66 16.55
CA THR A 18 -2.16 29.96 15.54
C THR A 18 -2.04 28.79 14.57
N LEU A 19 -1.57 29.06 13.34
CA LEU A 19 -1.37 28.03 12.33
C LEU A 19 -0.53 26.84 12.85
N GLY A 20 0.48 27.10 13.69
CA GLY A 20 1.32 26.06 14.29
C GLY A 20 0.56 25.15 15.26
N GLU A 21 -0.33 25.72 16.09
CA GLU A 21 -1.16 24.96 17.04
C GLU A 21 -2.22 24.09 16.32
N VAL A 22 -2.62 24.43 15.09
CA VAL A 22 -3.54 23.61 14.29
C VAL A 22 -2.90 22.26 13.92
N TYR A 23 -1.58 22.19 13.80
CA TYR A 23 -0.84 20.97 13.47
C TYR A 23 -0.50 20.11 14.69
N GLU A 24 -0.91 20.49 15.90
CA GLU A 24 -0.79 19.63 17.07
C GLU A 24 -1.63 18.36 16.92
N THR A 25 -1.08 17.22 17.36
CA THR A 25 -1.69 15.89 17.23
C THR A 25 -3.13 15.83 17.75
N ASN A 26 -3.42 16.53 18.86
CA ASN A 26 -4.75 16.58 19.45
C ASN A 26 -5.75 17.39 18.59
N GLN A 27 -5.31 18.48 17.97
CA GLN A 27 -6.17 19.29 17.10
C GLN A 27 -6.43 18.59 15.77
N LYS A 28 -5.40 17.94 15.23
CA LYS A 28 -5.54 17.08 14.05
C LYS A 28 -6.55 15.97 14.26
N CYS A 29 -6.47 15.24 15.38
CA CYS A 29 -7.46 14.22 15.74
C CYS A 29 -8.89 14.78 15.80
N ARG A 30 -9.07 16.01 16.32
CA ARG A 30 -10.39 16.67 16.32
C ARG A 30 -10.87 16.96 14.89
N ILE A 31 -10.02 17.51 14.03
CA ILE A 31 -10.36 17.76 12.61
C ILE A 31 -10.79 16.44 11.94
N GLU A 32 -10.05 15.34 12.15
CA GLU A 32 -10.38 14.02 11.61
C GLU A 32 -11.77 13.54 12.06
N VAL A 33 -12.10 13.69 13.35
CA VAL A 33 -13.42 13.32 13.89
C VAL A 33 -14.54 14.17 13.27
N TYR A 34 -14.34 15.49 13.14
CA TYR A 34 -15.34 16.38 12.53
C TYR A 34 -15.53 16.09 11.05
N ASP A 35 -14.45 15.85 10.31
CA ASP A 35 -14.48 15.44 8.91
C ASP A 35 -15.25 14.12 8.74
N LEU A 36 -15.00 13.13 9.60
CA LEU A 36 -15.74 11.87 9.61
C LEU A 36 -17.24 12.09 9.89
N PHE A 37 -17.58 12.97 10.83
CA PHE A 37 -18.97 13.30 11.15
C PHE A 37 -19.69 13.96 9.97
N LEU A 38 -19.04 14.94 9.33
CA LEU A 38 -19.58 15.62 8.14
C LEU A 38 -19.77 14.63 6.98
N LYS A 39 -18.81 13.73 6.78
CA LYS A 39 -18.90 12.64 5.78
C LYS A 39 -20.06 11.70 6.09
N GLY A 40 -20.24 11.31 7.34
CA GLY A 40 -21.35 10.46 7.79
C GLY A 40 -22.71 11.13 7.56
N LEU A 41 -22.84 12.41 7.91
CA LEU A 41 -24.09 13.16 7.73
C LEU A 41 -24.43 13.36 6.25
N THR A 42 -23.42 13.69 5.43
CA THR A 42 -23.60 13.80 3.98
C THR A 42 -23.96 12.45 3.38
N SER A 43 -23.31 11.37 3.81
CA SER A 43 -23.63 10.01 3.35
C SER A 43 -25.06 9.59 3.69
N LEU A 44 -25.51 9.88 4.91
CA LEU A 44 -26.88 9.62 5.35
C LEU A 44 -27.91 10.37 4.50
N PHE A 45 -27.62 11.63 4.15
CA PHE A 45 -28.46 12.41 3.25
C PHE A 45 -28.57 11.77 1.86
N PHE A 46 -27.46 11.29 1.29
CA PHE A 46 -27.51 10.61 -0.01
C PHE A 46 -28.32 9.31 0.06
N LEU A 47 -28.18 8.52 1.14
CA LEU A 47 -28.99 7.32 1.37
C LEU A 47 -30.47 7.64 1.51
N SER A 48 -30.83 8.69 2.25
CA SER A 48 -32.24 9.05 2.50
C SER A 48 -32.95 9.54 1.24
N VAL A 49 -32.21 10.07 0.26
CA VAL A 49 -32.72 10.47 -1.07
C VAL A 49 -32.70 9.30 -2.08
N GLY A 50 -32.36 8.07 -1.63
CA GLY A 50 -32.41 6.86 -2.45
C GLY A 50 -31.21 6.67 -3.38
N LYS A 51 -30.08 7.35 -3.13
CA LYS A 51 -28.83 7.08 -3.84
C LYS A 51 -28.17 5.83 -3.27
N THR A 52 -27.64 4.99 -4.16
CA THR A 52 -26.87 3.78 -3.79
C THR A 52 -25.43 4.09 -3.44
N SER A 53 -24.86 5.15 -4.02
CA SER A 53 -23.53 5.68 -3.71
C SER A 53 -23.63 6.85 -2.73
N VAL A 54 -22.83 6.81 -1.66
CA VAL A 54 -22.82 7.81 -0.58
C VAL A 54 -21.63 8.75 -0.67
N ALA A 55 -21.68 9.91 -0.01
CA ALA A 55 -20.57 10.85 -0.03
C ALA A 55 -19.23 10.27 0.45
N SER A 56 -19.24 9.32 1.41
CA SER A 56 -18.05 8.57 1.80
C SER A 56 -17.46 7.69 0.69
N ASP A 57 -18.25 7.37 -0.35
CA ASP A 57 -17.79 6.67 -1.55
C ASP A 57 -17.02 7.59 -2.50
N PHE A 58 -17.08 8.91 -2.33
CA PHE A 58 -16.39 9.88 -3.20
C PHE A 58 -15.31 10.70 -2.49
N VAL A 59 -15.32 10.73 -1.15
CA VAL A 59 -14.28 11.38 -0.36
C VAL A 59 -13.41 10.33 0.33
N PRO A 60 -12.07 10.41 0.26
CA PRO A 60 -11.21 9.51 1.01
C PRO A 60 -11.65 9.47 2.47
N CYS A 61 -12.02 8.29 3.00
CA CYS A 61 -12.28 8.20 4.42
C CYS A 61 -10.98 8.60 5.13
N PRO A 62 -11.03 9.42 6.19
CA PRO A 62 -9.91 9.47 7.10
C PRO A 62 -9.79 8.03 7.60
N ILE A 63 -8.75 7.35 7.12
CA ILE A 63 -8.31 6.08 7.64
C ILE A 63 -8.25 6.34 9.13
N SER A 64 -9.13 5.72 9.93
CA SER A 64 -8.96 5.72 11.38
C SER A 64 -7.48 5.44 11.61
N SER A 65 -6.78 6.33 12.30
CA SER A 65 -5.32 6.57 12.32
C SER A 65 -4.46 5.32 12.67
N GLN A 66 -4.62 4.23 11.94
CA GLN A 66 -4.42 2.84 12.35
C GLN A 66 -4.17 1.96 11.12
N SER A 67 -3.25 2.37 10.25
CA SER A 67 -2.98 1.61 9.02
C SER A 67 -2.03 0.44 9.26
N LEU A 68 -1.16 0.47 10.27
CA LEU A 68 -0.17 -0.58 10.51
C LEU A 68 0.05 -0.76 12.02
N GLN A 69 -0.41 -1.88 12.59
CA GLN A 69 0.07 -2.32 13.90
C GLN A 69 1.48 -2.86 13.72
N ILE A 70 2.46 -2.13 14.23
CA ILE A 70 3.87 -2.53 14.22
C ILE A 70 4.19 -3.16 15.58
N LEU A 71 5.02 -4.20 15.52
CA LEU A 71 5.46 -5.14 16.55
C LEU A 71 5.55 -4.70 18.03
N ASP A 72 5.75 -3.42 18.34
CA ASP A 72 5.77 -2.91 19.70
C ASP A 72 4.82 -1.72 19.87
N GLY A 73 3.79 -1.93 20.70
CA GLY A 73 2.92 -0.94 21.36
C GLY A 73 2.72 0.45 20.74
N ASN A 74 1.48 0.72 20.34
CA ASN A 74 0.86 2.06 20.22
C ASN A 74 1.40 3.07 19.21
N GLU A 75 2.46 2.78 18.46
CA GLU A 75 3.01 3.75 17.51
C GLU A 75 2.42 3.58 16.11
N ARG A 76 1.90 4.71 15.60
CA ARG A 76 0.96 4.79 14.48
C ARG A 76 1.66 5.48 13.31
N LEU A 77 1.57 4.90 12.11
CA LEU A 77 1.99 5.59 10.89
C LEU A 77 0.98 6.72 10.62
N ASP A 78 1.46 7.96 10.55
CA ASP A 78 0.60 9.14 10.38
C ASP A 78 0.06 9.19 8.94
N GLN A 79 -1.26 9.35 8.78
CA GLN A 79 -1.92 9.55 7.49
C GLN A 79 -1.31 10.69 6.67
N ASN A 80 -0.81 11.77 7.29
CA ASN A 80 -0.21 12.88 6.55
C ASN A 80 1.02 12.45 5.74
N ASP A 81 1.72 11.40 6.18
CA ASP A 81 2.88 10.87 5.47
C ASP A 81 2.46 10.03 4.27
N ILE A 82 1.33 9.31 4.38
CA ILE A 82 0.67 8.62 3.26
C ILE A 82 0.10 9.66 2.26
N TRP A 83 -0.47 10.76 2.75
CA TRP A 83 -0.97 11.87 1.93
C TRP A 83 0.14 12.62 1.19
N ASN A 84 1.31 12.80 1.80
CA ASN A 84 2.46 13.40 1.14
C ASN A 84 2.97 12.53 -0.03
N ALA A 85 2.92 11.20 0.11
CA ALA A 85 3.25 10.26 -0.97
C ALA A 85 2.20 10.26 -2.11
N LEU A 86 0.92 10.44 -1.77
CA LEU A 86 -0.17 10.61 -2.75
C LEU A 86 0.01 11.88 -3.61
N GLY A 87 0.57 12.95 -3.04
CA GLY A 87 0.85 14.20 -3.75
C GLY A 87 1.96 14.10 -4.83
N SER A 88 2.73 13.01 -4.86
CA SER A 88 3.87 12.83 -5.77
C SER A 88 3.60 11.88 -6.95
N ASN A 89 2.33 11.56 -7.24
CA ASN A 89 1.91 10.62 -8.31
C ASN A 89 2.50 9.19 -8.21
N LEU A 90 3.00 8.79 -7.04
CA LEU A 90 3.52 7.43 -6.80
C LEU A 90 2.47 6.45 -6.25
N MET A 91 1.24 6.94 -6.09
CA MET A 91 0.11 6.21 -5.52
C MET A 91 -1.18 6.76 -6.13
N LYS A 92 -2.15 5.89 -6.43
CA LYS A 92 -3.45 6.31 -6.93
C LYS A 92 -4.32 6.82 -5.77
N ILE A 93 -5.25 7.75 -6.01
CA ILE A 93 -6.10 8.34 -4.96
C ILE A 93 -6.88 7.25 -4.20
N GLU A 94 -7.35 6.25 -4.94
CA GLU A 94 -8.05 5.07 -4.44
C GLU A 94 -7.22 4.19 -3.52
N ASP A 95 -5.89 4.21 -3.62
CA ASP A 95 -5.01 3.32 -2.84
C ASP A 95 -5.08 3.67 -1.35
N SER A 96 -5.37 4.94 -0.99
CA SER A 96 -5.63 5.33 0.40
C SER A 96 -6.74 4.51 1.05
N ARG A 97 -7.82 4.24 0.29
CA ARG A 97 -8.95 3.42 0.74
C ARG A 97 -8.63 1.95 0.67
N LEU A 98 -7.92 1.53 -0.37
CA LEU A 98 -7.51 0.14 -0.56
C LEU A 98 -6.66 -0.33 0.63
N ILE A 99 -5.66 0.47 1.02
CA ILE A 99 -4.80 0.21 2.17
C ILE A 99 -5.66 0.11 3.44
N ALA A 100 -6.53 1.08 3.68
CA ALA A 100 -7.38 1.10 4.88
C ALA A 100 -8.34 -0.08 4.98
N GLN A 101 -8.98 -0.46 3.87
CA GLN A 101 -9.88 -1.62 3.86
C GLN A 101 -9.10 -2.92 4.04
N PHE A 102 -7.95 -3.06 3.37
CA PHE A 102 -7.09 -4.22 3.52
C PHE A 102 -6.64 -4.40 4.97
N THR A 103 -6.10 -3.35 5.61
CA THR A 103 -5.54 -3.41 6.96
C THR A 103 -6.62 -3.59 8.04
N ARG A 104 -7.88 -3.26 7.73
CA ARG A 104 -9.03 -3.53 8.60
C ARG A 104 -9.42 -5.01 8.59
N ILE A 105 -9.30 -5.67 7.44
CA ILE A 105 -9.65 -7.08 7.28
C ILE A 105 -8.49 -7.98 7.72
N ILE A 106 -7.28 -7.65 7.25
CA ILE A 106 -6.07 -8.41 7.52
C ILE A 106 -5.25 -7.65 8.56
N VAL A 107 -5.33 -8.13 9.80
CA VAL A 107 -4.56 -7.59 10.92
C VAL A 107 -3.16 -8.20 10.89
N PRO A 108 -2.08 -7.38 10.88
CA PRO A 108 -0.71 -7.89 10.93
C PRO A 108 -0.45 -8.75 12.15
N SER A 109 0.27 -9.85 11.97
CA SER A 109 0.78 -10.64 13.10
C SER A 109 1.87 -9.87 13.84
N LYS A 110 2.05 -10.16 15.14
CA LYS A 110 3.18 -9.68 15.93
C LYS A 110 4.49 -10.41 15.63
N LEU A 111 4.49 -11.37 14.70
CA LEU A 111 5.69 -12.08 14.31
C LEU A 111 6.53 -11.21 13.38
N THR A 112 7.84 -11.18 13.61
CA THR A 112 8.77 -10.53 12.69
C THR A 112 8.85 -11.32 11.39
N PRO A 113 8.87 -10.65 10.23
CA PRO A 113 9.10 -11.33 8.96
C PRO A 113 10.50 -11.94 8.91
N THR A 114 10.61 -13.09 8.26
CA THR A 114 11.90 -13.77 8.06
C THR A 114 12.72 -13.07 6.99
N GLU A 115 14.04 -13.28 6.96
CA GLU A 115 14.92 -12.65 5.94
C GLU A 115 14.56 -13.03 4.50
N LYS A 116 13.91 -14.19 4.30
CA LYS A 116 13.46 -14.69 3.00
C LYS A 116 12.02 -14.29 2.65
N SER A 117 11.27 -13.66 3.56
CA SER A 117 9.87 -13.31 3.36
C SER A 117 9.73 -12.26 2.25
N ALA A 118 9.10 -12.63 1.15
CA ALA A 118 9.06 -11.84 -0.06
C ALA A 118 7.65 -11.34 -0.42
N LEU A 119 7.59 -10.11 -0.92
CA LEU A 119 6.48 -9.56 -1.69
C LEU A 119 6.77 -9.72 -3.17
N PHE A 120 5.79 -10.18 -3.93
CA PHE A 120 5.85 -10.28 -5.38
C PHE A 120 4.79 -9.40 -6.04
N TYR A 121 5.22 -8.56 -6.98
CA TYR A 121 4.36 -7.81 -7.88
C TYR A 121 4.84 -7.95 -9.33
N PRO A 122 4.17 -8.78 -10.15
CA PRO A 122 4.63 -9.14 -11.50
C PRO A 122 4.56 -8.03 -12.55
N SER A 123 3.83 -6.94 -12.30
CA SER A 123 3.58 -5.86 -13.27
C SER A 123 3.52 -4.52 -12.54
N ALA A 124 4.63 -4.18 -11.90
CA ALA A 124 4.71 -3.10 -10.95
C ALA A 124 4.79 -1.72 -11.62
N GLY A 125 5.54 -1.58 -12.72
CA GLY A 125 5.80 -0.26 -13.28
C GLY A 125 6.42 0.68 -12.26
N ILE A 126 5.76 1.82 -12.08
CA ILE A 126 6.08 2.83 -11.07
C ILE A 126 5.16 2.74 -9.84
N ASP A 127 4.20 1.81 -9.82
CA ASP A 127 3.35 1.49 -8.67
C ASP A 127 4.08 0.72 -7.59
N LEU A 128 4.91 1.42 -6.84
CA LEU A 128 5.75 0.80 -5.83
C LEU A 128 5.22 1.11 -4.42
N MET A 129 4.62 2.28 -4.20
CA MET A 129 4.33 2.74 -2.84
C MET A 129 3.26 1.90 -2.12
N THR A 130 2.12 1.66 -2.77
CA THR A 130 1.02 0.87 -2.20
C THR A 130 1.45 -0.55 -1.78
N PRO A 131 2.07 -1.35 -2.67
CA PRO A 131 2.55 -2.67 -2.29
C PRO A 131 3.69 -2.63 -1.26
N ILE A 132 4.58 -1.63 -1.27
CA ILE A 132 5.59 -1.46 -0.21
C ILE A 132 4.89 -1.34 1.14
N LEU A 133 3.98 -0.38 1.29
CA LEU A 133 3.30 -0.12 2.56
C LEU A 133 2.54 -1.35 3.08
N LEU A 134 1.83 -2.04 2.19
CA LEU A 134 1.09 -3.27 2.54
C LEU A 134 2.02 -4.42 2.91
N GLY A 135 3.19 -4.52 2.27
CA GLY A 135 4.16 -5.58 2.51
C GLY A 135 5.07 -5.36 3.73
N LEU A 136 5.22 -4.13 4.24
CA LEU A 136 6.12 -3.81 5.36
C LEU A 136 5.97 -4.72 6.59
N PRO A 137 4.76 -5.12 7.02
CA PRO A 137 4.60 -6.03 8.15
C PRO A 137 5.01 -7.48 7.86
N TYR A 138 5.03 -7.89 6.60
CA TYR A 138 5.10 -9.28 6.18
C TYR A 138 6.40 -9.64 5.47
N CYS A 139 7.12 -8.66 4.94
CA CYS A 139 8.20 -8.89 3.99
C CYS A 139 9.49 -8.13 4.33
N THR A 140 10.60 -8.77 4.01
CA THR A 140 11.95 -8.20 4.00
C THR A 140 12.46 -8.00 2.58
N GLN A 141 12.01 -8.82 1.64
CA GLN A 141 12.33 -8.72 0.22
C GLN A 141 11.12 -8.23 -0.56
N PHE A 142 11.30 -7.25 -1.44
CA PHE A 142 10.24 -6.77 -2.31
C PHE A 142 10.70 -6.93 -3.75
N TYR A 143 9.89 -7.59 -4.58
CA TYR A 143 10.18 -7.84 -5.98
C TYR A 143 9.12 -7.19 -6.86
N PHE A 144 9.54 -6.16 -7.57
CA PHE A 144 8.72 -5.36 -8.47
C PHE A 144 9.24 -5.55 -9.88
N PHE A 145 8.43 -6.18 -10.74
CA PHE A 145 8.83 -6.42 -12.12
C PHE A 145 8.30 -5.33 -13.03
N GLU A 146 9.20 -4.78 -13.85
CA GLU A 146 8.87 -3.79 -14.89
C GLU A 146 9.70 -4.05 -16.13
N ARG A 147 9.03 -4.23 -17.28
CA ARG A 147 9.68 -4.58 -18.54
C ARG A 147 10.45 -3.41 -19.14
N SER A 148 10.03 -2.18 -18.90
CA SER A 148 10.67 -0.97 -19.39
C SER A 148 11.82 -0.52 -18.48
N GLN A 149 12.99 -0.30 -19.08
CA GLN A 149 14.14 0.30 -18.40
C GLN A 149 14.11 1.85 -18.41
N SER A 150 13.09 2.46 -19.02
CA SER A 150 13.20 3.85 -19.46
C SER A 150 13.12 4.89 -18.33
N HIS A 151 12.58 4.57 -17.14
CA HIS A 151 12.40 5.57 -16.08
C HIS A 151 12.60 4.99 -14.67
N ILE A 152 13.84 5.06 -14.15
CA ILE A 152 14.11 4.76 -12.73
C ILE A 152 13.25 5.66 -11.84
N PRO A 153 12.48 5.11 -10.88
CA PRO A 153 11.62 5.88 -10.00
C PRO A 153 12.47 6.57 -8.93
N THR A 154 13.23 7.58 -9.33
CA THR A 154 14.11 8.35 -8.45
C THR A 154 13.33 9.12 -7.38
N SER A 155 12.11 9.56 -7.70
CA SER A 155 11.18 10.20 -6.75
C SER A 155 10.76 9.26 -5.61
N LEU A 156 10.81 7.93 -5.80
CA LEU A 156 10.46 6.98 -4.74
C LEU A 156 11.36 7.14 -3.52
N ILE A 157 12.67 7.33 -3.72
CA ILE A 157 13.64 7.48 -2.62
C ILE A 157 13.27 8.68 -1.76
N SER A 158 12.94 9.82 -2.38
CA SER A 158 12.53 11.01 -1.62
C SER A 158 11.23 10.79 -0.85
N GLU A 159 10.27 10.04 -1.39
CA GLU A 159 9.01 9.76 -0.70
C GLU A 159 9.18 8.75 0.44
N LEU A 160 9.96 7.69 0.23
CA LEU A 160 10.25 6.70 1.28
C LEU A 160 10.93 7.35 2.48
N ARG A 161 11.82 8.34 2.26
CA ARG A 161 12.47 9.10 3.34
C ARG A 161 11.51 9.94 4.19
N LYS A 162 10.30 10.22 3.69
CA LYS A 162 9.27 10.92 4.47
C LYS A 162 8.54 9.97 5.42
N ILE A 163 8.62 8.66 5.20
CA ILE A 163 7.96 7.67 6.06
C ILE A 163 8.72 7.61 7.40
N PRO A 164 8.05 7.85 8.54
CA PRO A 164 8.68 7.76 9.85
C PRO A 164 9.35 6.40 10.06
N ARG A 165 10.55 6.41 10.62
CA ARG A 165 11.36 5.20 10.94
C ARG A 165 11.83 4.42 9.73
N LEU A 166 11.57 4.90 8.52
CA LEU A 166 12.19 4.37 7.33
C LEU A 166 13.52 5.10 7.11
N ARG A 167 14.60 4.33 7.07
CA ARG A 167 15.94 4.83 6.77
C ARG A 167 16.48 4.13 5.54
N ILE A 168 16.82 4.89 4.51
CA ILE A 168 17.54 4.34 3.35
C ILE A 168 18.97 3.98 3.79
N LEU A 169 19.40 2.75 3.49
CA LEU A 169 20.72 2.21 3.81
C LEU A 169 21.68 2.42 2.61
N ASP A 170 21.97 3.69 2.34
CA ASP A 170 22.95 4.10 1.34
C ASP A 170 23.81 5.21 1.94
N ASP A 171 25.13 5.01 1.89
CA ASP A 171 26.11 5.95 2.44
C ASP A 171 26.33 7.14 1.48
N GLN A 172 25.83 7.06 0.24
CA GLN A 172 25.93 8.14 -0.74
C GLN A 172 24.87 9.24 -0.53
N HIS A 173 25.27 10.48 -0.84
CA HIS A 173 24.44 11.67 -0.68
C HIS A 173 24.35 12.44 -2.01
N PRO A 174 23.20 12.43 -2.71
CA PRO A 174 21.92 11.82 -2.34
C PRO A 174 21.91 10.29 -2.48
N PRO A 175 21.02 9.58 -1.74
CA PRO A 175 20.83 8.15 -1.93
C PRO A 175 20.35 7.83 -3.34
N HIS A 176 20.79 6.71 -3.88
CA HIS A 176 20.48 6.31 -5.24
C HIS A 176 20.14 4.83 -5.34
N TRP A 177 19.50 4.47 -6.45
CA TRP A 177 19.28 3.08 -6.82
C TRP A 177 20.62 2.45 -7.20
N LYS A 178 20.96 1.34 -6.53
CA LYS A 178 22.11 0.52 -6.91
C LYS A 178 21.70 -0.34 -8.11
N GLN A 179 22.62 -0.60 -9.03
CA GLN A 179 22.36 -1.41 -10.22
C GLN A 179 23.13 -2.73 -10.13
N ASP A 180 22.46 -3.82 -10.50
CA ASP A 180 23.03 -5.17 -10.62
C ASP A 180 22.45 -5.82 -11.88
N ASP A 181 23.24 -5.88 -12.95
CA ASP A 181 22.89 -6.44 -14.27
C ASP A 181 21.48 -6.04 -14.75
N ARG A 182 20.48 -6.89 -14.48
CA ARG A 182 19.08 -6.76 -14.91
C ARG A 182 18.13 -6.21 -13.85
N LYS A 183 18.63 -5.67 -12.73
CA LYS A 183 17.79 -5.07 -11.68
C LYS A 183 18.42 -3.83 -11.08
N HIS A 184 17.56 -2.95 -10.60
CA HIS A 184 17.91 -1.91 -9.63
C HIS A 184 17.47 -2.34 -8.25
N PHE A 185 18.22 -1.98 -7.22
CA PHE A 185 17.83 -2.28 -5.85
C PHE A 185 18.13 -1.14 -4.88
N LEU A 186 17.35 -1.12 -3.81
CA LEU A 186 17.44 -0.14 -2.73
C LEU A 186 17.34 -0.89 -1.39
N ASP A 187 18.37 -0.75 -0.58
CA ASP A 187 18.36 -1.26 0.79
C ASP A 187 17.78 -0.20 1.73
N PHE A 188 16.89 -0.61 2.62
CA PHE A 188 16.30 0.29 3.60
C PHE A 188 16.03 -0.45 4.92
N GLU A 189 15.88 0.30 5.99
CA GLU A 189 15.52 -0.20 7.31
C GLU A 189 14.18 0.40 7.70
N PHE A 190 13.31 -0.41 8.28
CA PHE A 190 12.06 0.05 8.86
C PHE A 190 11.81 -0.70 10.16
N ASN A 191 11.66 0.05 11.27
CA ASN A 191 11.57 -0.50 12.63
C ASN A 191 12.71 -1.47 12.97
N GLY A 192 13.95 -1.10 12.65
CA GLY A 192 15.14 -1.93 12.94
C GLY A 192 15.29 -3.18 12.08
N ILE A 193 14.33 -3.48 11.19
CA ILE A 193 14.41 -4.62 10.28
C ILE A 193 14.93 -4.12 8.92
N ARG A 194 16.05 -4.70 8.48
CA ARG A 194 16.62 -4.45 7.16
C ARG A 194 15.79 -5.11 6.07
N ARG A 195 15.60 -4.38 4.97
CA ARG A 195 14.78 -4.76 3.84
C ARG A 195 15.47 -4.38 2.54
N ARG A 196 15.10 -5.07 1.46
CA ARG A 196 15.57 -4.79 0.12
C ARG A 196 14.40 -4.69 -0.84
N LEU A 197 14.38 -3.59 -1.58
CA LEU A 197 13.53 -3.39 -2.72
C LEU A 197 14.31 -3.77 -3.98
N ASN A 198 13.81 -4.74 -4.74
CA ASN A 198 14.32 -5.15 -6.04
C ASN A 198 13.34 -4.68 -7.12
N TRP A 199 13.81 -3.83 -8.02
CA TRP A 199 13.09 -3.41 -9.22
C TRP A 199 13.74 -4.07 -10.44
N VAL A 200 13.05 -5.06 -10.99
CA VAL A 200 13.63 -6.08 -11.87
C VAL A 200 13.17 -5.86 -13.31
N HIS A 201 14.14 -5.82 -14.24
CA HIS A 201 13.95 -5.57 -15.67
C HIS A 201 14.10 -6.85 -16.50
N SER A 202 13.46 -7.93 -16.06
CA SER A 202 13.50 -9.24 -16.73
C SER A 202 12.11 -9.88 -16.75
N ASP A 203 12.01 -11.10 -17.29
CA ASP A 203 10.76 -11.86 -17.27
C ASP A 203 10.35 -12.12 -15.82
N ASN A 204 9.13 -11.75 -15.44
CA ASN A 204 8.63 -11.94 -14.09
C ASN A 204 8.47 -13.41 -13.66
N LYS A 205 8.53 -14.36 -14.61
CA LYS A 205 8.67 -15.80 -14.29
C LYS A 205 9.99 -16.13 -13.59
N GLU A 206 11.01 -15.29 -13.74
CA GLU A 206 12.29 -15.47 -13.03
C GLU A 206 12.13 -15.39 -11.51
N PHE A 207 11.03 -14.80 -11.02
CA PHE A 207 10.66 -14.83 -9.61
C PHE A 207 10.54 -16.27 -9.08
N LEU A 208 10.00 -17.20 -9.89
CA LEU A 208 9.80 -18.60 -9.50
C LEU A 208 11.11 -19.37 -9.26
N MET A 209 12.25 -18.79 -9.65
CA MET A 209 13.58 -19.37 -9.46
C MET A 209 14.34 -18.75 -8.27
N GLN A 210 13.75 -17.75 -7.60
CA GLN A 210 14.39 -17.08 -6.46
C GLN A 210 14.32 -17.93 -5.19
N ASP A 211 15.40 -17.93 -4.40
CA ASP A 211 15.43 -18.57 -3.08
C ASP A 211 14.75 -17.67 -2.02
N VAL A 212 13.43 -17.55 -2.12
CA VAL A 212 12.59 -16.71 -1.25
C VAL A 212 11.32 -17.43 -0.82
N ALA A 213 10.73 -16.96 0.27
CA ALA A 213 9.46 -17.45 0.81
C ALA A 213 8.35 -16.45 0.48
N LEU A 214 7.40 -16.82 -0.38
CA LEU A 214 6.31 -15.93 -0.74
C LEU A 214 5.42 -15.66 0.49
N SER A 215 5.38 -14.40 0.92
CA SER A 215 4.60 -13.94 2.08
C SER A 215 3.51 -12.95 1.68
N PHE A 216 3.71 -12.20 0.60
CA PHE A 216 2.73 -11.27 0.07
C PHE A 216 2.68 -11.29 -1.46
N TYR A 217 1.47 -11.36 -2.03
CA TYR A 217 1.25 -11.27 -3.47
C TYR A 217 0.38 -10.06 -3.78
N PHE A 218 0.91 -9.11 -4.54
CA PHE A 218 0.17 -7.93 -4.99
C PHE A 218 0.07 -7.94 -6.51
N HIS A 219 -1.11 -7.67 -7.05
CA HIS A 219 -1.32 -7.63 -8.49
C HIS A 219 -2.45 -6.68 -8.88
N ARG A 220 -2.27 -5.95 -9.98
CA ARG A 220 -3.34 -5.22 -10.64
C ARG A 220 -3.06 -5.12 -12.13
N GLY A 221 -4.09 -5.30 -12.95
CA GLY A 221 -3.97 -5.37 -14.41
C GLY A 221 -4.02 -4.03 -15.17
N ASP A 222 -4.22 -2.89 -14.49
CA ASP A 222 -4.42 -1.56 -15.11
C ASP A 222 -3.20 -0.64 -15.08
N SER A 223 -2.03 -1.21 -14.93
CA SER A 223 -0.81 -0.44 -14.87
C SER A 223 -0.51 0.11 -16.29
N LEU A 224 -0.81 1.41 -16.50
CA LEU A 224 -0.81 2.11 -17.81
C LEU A 224 0.54 2.82 -17.99
N GLY A 225 1.32 2.39 -18.98
CA GLY A 225 2.76 2.67 -19.08
C GLY A 225 3.64 1.57 -18.43
N GLU A 226 2.99 0.57 -17.85
CA GLU A 226 3.51 -0.34 -16.83
C GLU A 226 3.04 -1.77 -17.19
N GLY A 227 3.53 -2.31 -18.31
CA GLY A 227 2.93 -3.44 -19.04
C GLY A 227 2.37 -4.55 -18.16
N GLY A 228 1.04 -4.73 -18.18
CA GLY A 228 0.42 -5.97 -17.74
C GLY A 228 1.18 -7.12 -18.38
N SER A 229 1.66 -8.06 -17.56
CA SER A 229 2.64 -9.04 -18.05
C SER A 229 2.10 -9.91 -19.18
N GLY A 230 0.77 -9.94 -19.36
CA GLY A 230 0.05 -10.87 -20.23
C GLY A 230 0.11 -12.31 -19.71
N GLN A 231 0.82 -12.52 -18.62
CA GLN A 231 0.97 -13.79 -17.95
C GLN A 231 -0.09 -13.84 -16.86
N LYS A 232 -0.97 -14.83 -16.93
CA LYS A 232 -2.17 -14.90 -16.10
C LYS A 232 -1.83 -15.36 -14.67
N TRP A 233 -1.25 -14.46 -13.87
CA TRP A 233 -0.71 -14.75 -12.54
C TRP A 233 -1.77 -15.15 -11.51
N ASP A 234 -2.99 -14.63 -11.64
CA ASP A 234 -4.13 -14.97 -10.77
C ASP A 234 -4.81 -16.30 -11.11
N SER A 235 -4.40 -16.94 -12.23
CA SER A 235 -4.96 -18.21 -12.70
C SER A 235 -3.88 -19.21 -13.12
N GLU A 236 -3.38 -19.14 -14.36
CA GLU A 236 -2.47 -20.16 -14.92
C GLU A 236 -1.15 -20.31 -14.15
N LEU A 237 -0.57 -19.22 -13.65
CA LEU A 237 0.71 -19.26 -12.91
C LEU A 237 0.54 -19.32 -11.39
N LEU A 238 -0.67 -19.12 -10.87
CA LEU A 238 -0.97 -19.22 -9.44
C LEU A 238 -0.52 -20.56 -8.83
N PRO A 239 -0.71 -21.74 -9.47
CA PRO A 239 -0.19 -23.01 -8.96
C PRO A 239 1.31 -23.02 -8.69
N ASN A 240 2.09 -22.31 -9.51
CA ASN A 240 3.54 -22.27 -9.36
C ASN A 240 3.95 -21.26 -8.29
N LEU A 241 3.27 -20.12 -8.24
CA LEU A 241 3.48 -19.10 -7.23
C LEU A 241 3.17 -19.63 -5.82
N VAL A 242 2.08 -20.38 -5.66
CA VAL A 242 1.65 -20.98 -4.39
C VAL A 242 2.68 -21.99 -3.85
N LYS A 243 3.47 -22.67 -4.71
CA LYS A 243 4.55 -23.57 -4.26
C LYS A 243 5.70 -22.86 -3.54
N MET A 244 5.80 -21.53 -3.68
CA MET A 244 6.80 -20.72 -2.98
C MET A 244 6.37 -20.35 -1.55
N ILE A 245 5.15 -20.70 -1.14
CA ILE A 245 4.66 -20.51 0.23
C ILE A 245 5.24 -21.63 1.09
N PRO A 246 5.93 -21.32 2.22
CA PRO A 246 6.44 -22.34 3.12
C PRO A 246 5.34 -23.25 3.68
N ASN A 247 5.65 -24.53 3.88
CA ASN A 247 4.72 -25.49 4.48
C ASN A 247 4.23 -25.00 5.85
N GLY A 248 2.91 -25.11 6.08
CA GLY A 248 2.27 -24.64 7.32
C GLY A 248 2.16 -23.12 7.45
N SER A 249 2.49 -22.37 6.40
CA SER A 249 2.33 -20.92 6.32
C SER A 249 1.29 -20.53 5.27
N TYR A 250 0.94 -19.25 5.24
CA TYR A 250 0.06 -18.66 4.23
C TYR A 250 0.72 -17.43 3.62
N CYS A 251 0.30 -17.07 2.40
CA CYS A 251 0.64 -15.81 1.75
C CYS A 251 -0.58 -14.90 1.74
N PHE A 252 -0.42 -13.64 2.15
CA PHE A 252 -1.48 -12.66 1.94
C PHE A 252 -1.51 -12.22 0.49
N TYR A 253 -2.71 -12.00 -0.06
CA TYR A 253 -2.82 -11.48 -1.41
C TYR A 253 -3.73 -10.26 -1.49
N LEU A 254 -3.48 -9.42 -2.48
CA LEU A 254 -4.37 -8.37 -2.94
C LEU A 254 -4.27 -8.28 -4.46
N THR A 255 -5.35 -8.63 -5.16
CA THR A 255 -5.40 -8.68 -6.62
C THR A 255 -6.69 -8.08 -7.17
N ASP A 256 -6.66 -7.49 -8.36
CA ASP A 256 -7.88 -7.19 -9.12
C ASP A 256 -8.37 -8.36 -9.99
N GLY A 257 -7.56 -9.42 -10.11
CA GLY A 257 -7.86 -10.63 -10.85
C GLY A 257 -7.56 -10.57 -12.35
N GLU A 258 -6.81 -9.57 -12.82
CA GLU A 258 -6.51 -9.38 -14.24
C GLU A 258 -5.00 -9.54 -14.53
N PRO A 259 -4.58 -10.20 -15.63
CA PRO A 259 -5.42 -10.80 -16.66
C PRO A 259 -5.81 -12.26 -16.36
N GLY A 260 -7.01 -12.64 -16.81
CA GLY A 260 -7.41 -14.06 -16.89
C GLY A 260 -8.26 -14.57 -15.73
N GLY A 261 -8.62 -13.72 -14.77
CA GLY A 261 -9.50 -14.06 -13.66
C GLY A 261 -8.79 -14.82 -12.52
N ILE A 262 -9.59 -15.16 -11.50
CA ILE A 262 -9.13 -15.71 -10.23
C ILE A 262 -9.43 -17.21 -10.14
N ASP A 263 -8.39 -18.04 -10.04
CA ASP A 263 -8.52 -19.47 -9.82
C ASP A 263 -8.79 -19.80 -8.34
N LYS A 264 -10.07 -19.95 -8.00
CA LYS A 264 -10.58 -20.03 -6.63
C LYS A 264 -10.01 -21.18 -5.78
N LYS A 265 -9.36 -22.20 -6.36
CA LYS A 265 -8.94 -23.39 -5.61
C LYS A 265 -7.84 -23.15 -4.56
N TYR A 266 -7.04 -22.09 -4.72
CA TYR A 266 -5.91 -21.79 -3.83
C TYR A 266 -6.22 -20.76 -2.75
N PHE A 267 -7.46 -20.25 -2.74
CA PHE A 267 -7.89 -19.18 -1.86
C PHE A 267 -8.53 -19.77 -0.61
N GLU A 268 -7.85 -19.63 0.53
CA GLU A 268 -8.34 -20.08 1.83
C GLU A 268 -9.32 -19.06 2.42
N GLU A 269 -8.96 -17.79 2.36
CA GLU A 269 -9.81 -16.66 2.74
C GLU A 269 -9.95 -15.72 1.54
N LYS A 270 -11.18 -15.25 1.30
CA LYS A 270 -11.47 -14.31 0.21
C LYS A 270 -12.46 -13.25 0.66
N PHE A 271 -12.04 -12.01 0.51
CA PHE A 271 -12.83 -10.81 0.71
C PHE A 271 -12.87 -10.02 -0.59
N GLU A 272 -14.04 -9.49 -0.92
CA GLU A 272 -14.22 -8.58 -2.05
C GLU A 272 -14.20 -7.14 -1.53
N LEU A 273 -13.29 -6.34 -2.08
CA LEU A 273 -13.14 -4.92 -1.79
C LEU A 273 -13.68 -4.13 -2.98
N ASN A 274 -14.80 -3.46 -2.77
CA ASN A 274 -15.38 -2.56 -3.77
C ASN A 274 -14.76 -1.17 -3.58
N MET A 275 -14.02 -0.72 -4.59
CA MET A 275 -13.49 0.64 -4.67
C MET A 275 -14.41 1.47 -5.58
N PRO A 276 -15.39 2.21 -5.03
CA PRO A 276 -16.13 3.18 -5.82
C PRO A 276 -15.16 4.27 -6.27
N PHE A 277 -14.95 4.39 -7.58
CA PHE A 277 -14.13 5.47 -8.13
C PHE A 277 -14.95 6.74 -8.31
N ILE A 278 -14.22 7.84 -8.50
CA ILE A 278 -14.76 9.11 -8.99
C ILE A 278 -15.18 8.97 -10.47
N THR A 279 -14.65 7.98 -11.21
CA THR A 279 -15.03 7.64 -12.60
C THR A 279 -15.98 6.43 -12.65
N GLU A 280 -16.84 6.38 -13.66
CA GLU A 280 -18.11 5.60 -13.71
C GLU A 280 -18.04 4.06 -13.57
N ARG A 281 -16.86 3.44 -13.40
CA ARG A 281 -16.73 1.98 -13.27
C ARG A 281 -15.89 1.60 -12.07
N GLY A 282 -16.50 1.53 -10.88
CA GLY A 282 -15.88 1.00 -9.66
C GLY A 282 -15.07 -0.28 -9.91
N ARG A 283 -13.90 -0.41 -9.28
CA ARG A 283 -13.05 -1.60 -9.40
C ARG A 283 -13.19 -2.50 -8.20
N LYS A 284 -13.12 -3.78 -8.51
CA LYS A 284 -13.14 -4.84 -7.52
C LYS A 284 -11.72 -5.30 -7.29
N TYR A 285 -11.30 -5.27 -6.04
CA TYR A 285 -10.13 -5.98 -5.58
C TYR A 285 -10.57 -7.17 -4.74
N TYR A 286 -9.68 -8.15 -4.64
CA TYR A 286 -9.86 -9.34 -3.85
C TYR A 286 -8.65 -9.50 -2.95
N CYS A 287 -8.89 -9.77 -1.68
CA CYS A 287 -7.81 -10.02 -0.73
C CYS A 287 -8.13 -11.19 0.20
N GLY A 288 -7.10 -11.68 0.89
CA GLY A 288 -7.21 -12.76 1.85
C GLY A 288 -5.93 -13.56 1.94
N LYS A 289 -6.06 -14.89 2.06
CA LYS A 289 -4.93 -15.82 2.22
C LYS A 289 -4.89 -16.86 1.11
N LEU A 290 -3.68 -17.08 0.61
CA LEU A 290 -3.29 -18.20 -0.25
C LEU A 290 -2.56 -19.23 0.60
N SER A 291 -2.79 -20.50 0.28
CA SER A 291 -2.12 -21.63 0.93
C SER A 291 -1.70 -22.65 -0.11
N ALA A 292 -0.49 -23.20 0.05
CA ALA A 292 -0.05 -24.39 -0.66
C ALA A 292 -0.87 -25.56 -0.11
N VAL A 293 -2.01 -25.83 -0.75
CA VAL A 293 -3.01 -26.79 -0.31
C VAL A 293 -2.36 -28.07 0.27
N SER A 294 -2.63 -28.29 1.56
CA SER A 294 -2.64 -29.58 2.22
C SER A 294 -4.02 -29.73 2.88
N LYS A 295 -5.05 -29.99 2.07
CA LYS A 295 -6.26 -30.71 2.48
C LYS A 295 -6.77 -31.53 1.31
#